data_AF-A0A1I4NP45-F1
#
_entry.id   AF-A0A1I4NP45-F1
#
_cell.length_a   1.000
_cell.length_b   1.000
_cell.length_c   1.000
_cell.angle_alpha   90.00
_cell.angle_beta   90.00
_cell.angle_gamma   90.00
#
_symmetry.space_group_name_H-M   'P 1'
#
loop_
_entity.id
_entity.type
_entity.pdbx_description
1 polymer ?
#
loop_
_entity_poly.entity_id
_entity_poly.type
_entity_poly.pdbx_seq_one_letter_code
_entity_poly.pdbx_strand_id
1 'polypeptide(L)'
;MESRWSFIEDKDIRQVVKNCAKQRFEIINDYIRANYGHSVGRLEYQGAIPSDVLYHGTNAKVVDIILAEGIKPMGRKYIHFIKVPINCGLIRV
;
A
#
# COMPACT_ATOMS: atom_id res chain seq x y z
N MET A 1 8.27 9.96 -24.10
CA MET A 1 8.63 10.24 -22.70
C MET A 1 8.03 11.58 -22.33
N GLU A 2 7.35 11.69 -21.19
CA GLU A 2 6.82 12.99 -20.73
C GLU A 2 7.99 13.92 -20.39
N SER A 3 8.07 15.10 -21.03
CA SER A 3 9.18 16.04 -20.82
C SER A 3 9.21 16.68 -19.43
N ARG A 4 8.13 16.53 -18.65
CA ARG A 4 7.98 17.10 -17.31
C ARG A 4 9.00 16.59 -16.28
N TRP A 5 9.61 15.43 -16.54
CA TRP A 5 10.50 14.75 -15.59
C TRP A 5 11.90 14.52 -16.15
N SER A 6 12.27 15.21 -17.24
CA SER A 6 13.55 15.00 -17.93
C SER A 6 14.78 15.34 -17.09
N PHE A 7 14.62 16.13 -16.02
CA PHE A 7 15.67 16.53 -15.10
C PHE A 7 15.90 15.56 -13.94
N ILE A 8 15.09 14.50 -13.80
CA ILE A 8 15.19 13.53 -12.71
C ILE A 8 16.35 12.57 -12.98
N GLU A 9 17.22 12.42 -11.98
CA GLU A 9 18.36 11.52 -11.98
C GLU A 9 18.16 10.33 -11.02
N ASP A 10 18.98 9.28 -11.15
CA ASP A 10 18.95 8.11 -10.27
C ASP A 10 19.10 8.47 -8.78
N LYS A 11 19.90 9.50 -8.46
CA LYS A 11 20.07 9.99 -7.09
C LYS A 11 18.74 10.45 -6.48
N ASP A 12 17.86 11.05 -7.27
CA ASP A 12 16.56 11.55 -6.81
C ASP A 12 15.62 10.37 -6.49
N ILE A 13 15.64 9.34 -7.34
CA ILE A 13 14.89 8.10 -7.13
C ILE A 13 15.35 7.44 -5.82
N ARG A 14 16.67 7.26 -5.64
CA ARG A 14 17.24 6.68 -4.41
C ARG A 14 16.89 7.49 -3.18
N GLN A 15 16.86 8.82 -3.28
CA GLN A 15 16.45 9.70 -2.19
C GLN A 15 14.98 9.50 -1.81
N VAL A 16 14.09 9.36 -2.80
CA VAL A 16 12.66 9.06 -2.56
C VAL A 16 12.49 7.72 -1.87
N VAL A 17 13.20 6.67 -2.32
CA VAL A 17 13.12 5.34 -1.69
C VAL A 17 13.64 5.40 -0.25
N LYS A 18 14.82 6.00 -0.02
CA LYS A 18 15.45 6.11 1.30
C LYS A 18 14.59 6.88 2.30
N ASN A 19 13.98 7.99 1.88
CA ASN A 19 13.23 8.88 2.77
C ASN A 19 11.73 8.54 2.84
N CYS A 20 11.30 7.43 2.21
CA CYS A 20 9.91 7.01 2.28
C CYS A 20 9.61 6.39 3.65
N ALA A 21 9.05 7.16 4.58
CA ALA A 21 8.69 6.67 5.91
C ALA A 21 7.77 5.43 5.88
N LYS A 22 6.89 5.33 4.88
CA LYS A 22 5.98 4.18 4.69
C LYS A 22 6.60 3.03 3.90
N GLN A 23 7.86 3.16 3.46
CA GLN A 23 8.56 2.17 2.63
C GLN A 23 7.68 1.71 1.45
N ARG A 24 7.21 2.67 0.64
CA ARG A 24 6.33 2.39 -0.51
C ARG A 24 7.04 1.71 -1.66
N PHE A 25 8.35 1.88 -1.73
CA PHE A 25 9.18 1.46 -2.84
C PHE A 25 10.39 0.70 -2.32
N GLU A 26 10.95 -0.15 -3.16
CA GLU A 26 12.25 -0.77 -2.93
C GLU A 26 13.04 -0.82 -4.24
N ILE A 27 14.37 -0.77 -4.11
CA ILE A 27 15.31 -0.95 -5.21
C ILE A 27 15.95 -2.32 -5.05
N ILE A 28 15.87 -3.12 -6.11
CA ILE A 28 16.48 -4.45 -6.20
C ILE A 28 17.38 -4.42 -7.43
N ASN A 29 18.69 -4.47 -7.20
CA ASN A 29 19.71 -4.22 -8.23
C ASN A 29 19.47 -2.84 -8.89
N ASP A 30 19.27 -2.81 -10.20
CA ASP A 30 19.01 -1.59 -10.98
C ASP A 30 17.52 -1.35 -11.24
N TYR A 31 16.63 -2.11 -10.59
CA TYR A 31 15.19 -2.01 -10.75
C TYR A 31 14.52 -1.46 -9.51
N ILE A 32 13.45 -0.68 -9.70
CA ILE A 32 12.57 -0.21 -8.63
C ILE A 32 11.19 -0.85 -8.76
N ARG A 33 10.58 -1.19 -7.63
CA ARG A 33 9.16 -1.60 -7.58
C ARG A 33 8.43 -0.97 -6.41
N ALA A 34 7.10 -0.94 -6.50
CA ALA A 34 6.25 -0.62 -5.37
C ALA A 34 6.09 -1.87 -4.47
N ASN A 35 6.15 -1.68 -3.15
CA ASN A 35 6.04 -2.74 -2.17
C ASN A 35 4.59 -3.22 -2.00
N TYR A 36 3.62 -2.37 -2.32
CA TYR A 36 2.20 -2.66 -2.19
C TYR A 36 1.36 -1.71 -3.06
N GLY A 37 0.08 -2.03 -3.25
CA GLY A 37 -0.89 -1.15 -3.91
C GLY A 37 -1.13 -1.47 -5.39
N HIS A 38 -0.63 -2.61 -5.85
CA HIS A 38 -0.78 -3.07 -7.23
C HIS A 38 -2.26 -3.32 -7.57
N SER A 39 -2.71 -2.74 -8.68
CA SER A 39 -4.00 -3.03 -9.32
C SER A 39 -3.85 -3.93 -10.56
N VAL A 40 -2.63 -4.08 -11.06
CA VAL A 40 -2.27 -4.84 -12.27
C VAL A 40 -1.01 -5.65 -12.01
N GLY A 41 -0.78 -6.69 -12.83
CA GLY A 41 0.42 -7.53 -12.77
C GLY A 41 0.33 -8.69 -11.77
N ARG A 42 1.20 -9.69 -11.98
CA ARG A 42 1.25 -10.90 -11.16
C ARG A 42 2.33 -10.77 -10.08
N LEU A 43 2.00 -10.07 -8.99
CA LEU A 43 2.80 -10.10 -7.77
C LEU A 43 2.25 -11.17 -6.82
N GLU A 44 3.07 -12.15 -6.45
CA GLU A 44 2.73 -13.16 -5.44
C GLU A 44 3.54 -12.84 -4.18
N TYR A 45 2.84 -12.58 -3.07
CA TYR A 45 3.48 -12.43 -1.76
C TYR A 45 3.53 -13.79 -1.09
N GLN A 46 4.64 -14.08 -0.43
CA GLN A 46 4.69 -15.23 0.48
C GLN A 46 3.75 -14.98 1.66
N GLY A 47 2.97 -15.99 2.03
CA GLY A 47 2.13 -15.93 3.22
C GLY A 47 2.99 -15.72 4.47
N ALA A 48 2.51 -14.89 5.38
CA ALA A 48 3.13 -14.65 6.67
C ALA A 48 2.06 -14.65 7.76
N ILE A 49 2.46 -14.94 9.00
CA ILE A 49 1.56 -14.82 10.16
C ILE A 49 1.36 -13.32 10.43
N PRO A 50 0.11 -12.81 10.35
CA PRO A 50 -0.16 -11.40 10.66
C PRO A 50 -0.04 -11.14 12.16
N SER A 51 0.04 -9.86 12.53
CA SER A 51 -0.11 -9.46 13.94
C SER A 51 -1.54 -9.70 14.43
N ASP A 52 -1.72 -9.93 15.74
CA ASP A 52 -3.02 -10.25 16.36
C ASP A 52 -4.10 -9.21 16.13
N VAL A 53 -3.71 -7.95 15.89
CA VAL A 53 -4.62 -6.84 15.61
C VAL A 53 -4.12 -6.04 14.43
N LEU A 54 -5.02 -5.81 13.48
CA LEU A 54 -4.81 -4.95 12.34
C LEU A 54 -5.97 -3.96 12.19
N TYR A 55 -5.71 -2.88 11.44
CA TYR A 55 -6.71 -1.85 11.19
C TYR A 55 -6.87 -1.60 9.70
N HIS A 56 -8.10 -1.39 9.29
CA HIS A 56 -8.47 -0.95 7.94
C HIS A 56 -9.15 0.42 8.03
N GLY A 57 -8.50 1.44 7.48
CA GLY A 57 -9.08 2.77 7.35
C GLY A 57 -10.11 2.81 6.22
N THR A 58 -11.33 3.25 6.52
CA THR A 58 -12.43 3.34 5.56
C THR A 58 -13.28 4.59 5.77
N ASN A 59 -14.20 4.84 4.85
CA ASN A 59 -15.19 5.90 4.97
C ASN A 59 -16.33 5.44 5.89
N ALA A 60 -16.75 6.28 6.85
CA ALA A 60 -17.84 5.96 7.77
C ALA A 60 -19.14 5.55 7.05
N LYS A 61 -19.41 6.09 5.85
CA LYS A 61 -20.60 5.81 5.06
C LYS A 61 -20.71 4.37 4.54
N VAL A 62 -19.61 3.62 4.52
CA VAL A 62 -19.58 2.24 4.00
C VAL A 62 -19.34 1.19 5.09
N VAL A 63 -19.35 1.60 6.37
CA VAL A 63 -19.09 0.68 7.50
C VAL A 63 -20.13 -0.42 7.56
N ASP A 64 -21.41 -0.10 7.41
CA ASP A 64 -22.49 -1.11 7.47
C ASP A 64 -22.34 -2.17 6.36
N ILE A 65 -21.92 -1.75 5.17
CA ILE A 65 -21.63 -2.66 4.04
C ILE A 65 -20.46 -3.57 4.39
N ILE A 66 -19.38 -3.03 4.95
CA ILE A 66 -18.20 -3.83 5.31
C ILE A 66 -18.51 -4.80 6.45
N LEU A 67 -19.34 -4.41 7.42
CA LEU A 67 -19.78 -5.30 8.50
C LEU A 67 -20.66 -6.45 7.97
N ALA A 68 -21.48 -6.18 6.96
CA ALA A 68 -22.35 -7.18 6.35
C ALA A 68 -21.62 -8.12 5.37
N GLU A 69 -20.71 -7.58 4.55
CA GLU A 69 -20.11 -8.30 3.41
C GLU A 69 -18.63 -8.64 3.60
N GLY A 70 -17.99 -8.13 4.65
CA GLY A 70 -16.54 -8.19 4.83
C GLY A 70 -15.77 -7.15 4.01
N ILE A 71 -14.49 -6.99 4.32
CA ILE A 71 -13.60 -6.09 3.58
C ILE A 71 -13.22 -6.76 2.26
N LYS A 72 -13.35 -6.02 1.15
CA LYS A 72 -12.97 -6.48 -0.19
C LYS A 72 -11.77 -5.69 -0.71
N PRO A 73 -10.92 -6.28 -1.57
CA PRO A 73 -9.74 -5.59 -2.11
C PRO A 73 -10.08 -4.51 -3.16
N MET A 74 -11.31 -4.52 -3.69
CA MET A 74 -11.81 -3.57 -4.71
C MET A 74 -10.87 -3.51 -5.93
N GLY A 75 -10.46 -2.32 -6.36
CA GLY A 75 -9.53 -2.14 -7.49
C GLY A 75 -8.07 -2.49 -7.19
N ARG A 76 -7.77 -3.07 -6.03
CA ARG A 76 -6.42 -3.54 -5.65
C ARG A 76 -6.39 -5.06 -5.69
N LYS A 77 -5.19 -5.63 -5.74
CA LYS A 77 -5.01 -7.08 -5.67
C LYS A 77 -5.25 -7.65 -4.28
N TYR A 78 -4.88 -6.91 -3.24
CA TYR A 78 -4.99 -7.32 -1.84
C TYR A 78 -5.58 -6.21 -0.98
N ILE A 79 -6.17 -6.59 0.16
CA ILE A 79 -6.63 -5.65 1.18
C ILE A 79 -5.42 -5.10 1.92
N HIS A 80 -5.44 -3.80 2.19
CA HIS A 80 -4.36 -3.12 2.91
C HIS A 80 -4.77 -2.88 4.36
N PHE A 81 -3.86 -3.29 5.25
CA PHE A 81 -3.98 -3.12 6.69
C PHE A 81 -2.82 -2.29 7.23
N ILE A 82 -3.07 -1.62 8.35
CA ILE A 82 -2.05 -0.91 9.13
C ILE A 82 -2.04 -1.44 10.56
N LYS A 83 -0.87 -1.39 11.21
CA LYS A 83 -0.69 -1.84 12.60
C LYS A 83 -1.10 -0.80 13.63
N VAL A 84 -1.18 0.47 13.23
CA VAL A 84 -1.41 1.60 14.13
C VAL A 84 -2.72 2.28 13.73
N PRO A 85 -3.63 2.56 14.67
CA PRO A 85 -4.86 3.29 14.36
C PRO A 85 -4.56 4.73 13.94
N ILE A 86 -5.38 5.26 13.03
CA ILE A 86 -5.36 6.66 12.60
C ILE A 86 -6.74 7.32 12.85
N ASN A 87 -6.79 8.64 12.99
CA ASN A 87 -8.04 9.39 13.24
C ASN A 87 -8.93 9.50 11.98
N CYS A 88 -9.40 8.36 11.48
CA CYS A 88 -10.47 8.27 10.49
C CYS A 88 -11.36 7.05 10.83
N GLY A 89 -12.42 6.77 10.06
CA GLY A 89 -13.20 5.55 10.25
C GLY A 89 -12.27 4.33 10.19
N LEU A 90 -12.19 3.55 11.28
CA LEU A 90 -11.34 2.37 11.37
C LEU A 90 -12.19 1.14 11.62
N ILE A 91 -11.89 0.07 10.91
CA ILE A 91 -12.35 -1.27 11.21
C ILE A 91 -11.16 -2.03 11.76
N ARG A 92 -11.30 -2.51 12.99
CA ARG A 92 -10.32 -3.39 13.64
C ARG A 92 -10.61 -4.82 13.20
N VAL A 93 -9.58 -5.52 12.73
CA VAL A 93 -9.61 -6.91 12.26
C VAL A 93 -8.66 -7.74 13.09
#